data_AF-A0A4R5JU63-F1
#
_entry.id   AF-A0A4R5JU63-F1
#
_cell.length_a   1.000
_cell.length_b   1.000
_cell.length_c   1.000
_cell.angle_alpha   90.00
_cell.angle_beta   90.00
_cell.angle_gamma   90.00
#
_symmetry.space_group_name_H-M   'P 1'
#
loop_
_entity.id
_entity.type
_entity.pdbx_description
1 polymer ?
#
loop_
_entity_poly.entity_id
_entity_poly.type
_entity_poly.pdbx_seq_one_letter_code
_entity_poly.pdbx_strand_id
1 'polypeptide(L)' 'MEQGVKRTQRDYSLSFKLAVVDQIEKGELTYKQAQVRYGIQGRSTVLV' A
#
# COMPACT_ATOMS: atom_id res chain seq x y z
N MET A 1 14.05 4.73 -19.08
CA MET A 1 13.11 5.39 -18.15
C MET A 1 11.81 4.64 -18.30
N GLU A 2 11.21 3.95 -17.34
CA GLU A 2 11.34 3.84 -15.90
C GLU A 2 11.25 2.34 -15.56
N GLN A 3 12.17 1.84 -14.73
CA GLN A 3 12.05 0.48 -14.19
C GLN A 3 10.84 0.47 -13.26
N GLY A 4 9.74 -0.14 -13.71
CA GLY A 4 8.60 -0.45 -12.84
C GLY A 4 9.11 -1.29 -11.68
N VAL A 5 9.40 -0.63 -10.56
CA VAL A 5 9.89 -1.27 -9.34
C VAL A 5 8.77 -2.20 -8.86
N LYS A 6 8.88 -3.48 -9.20
CA LYS A 6 8.06 -4.55 -8.64
C LYS A 6 8.36 -4.62 -7.14
N ARG A 7 7.67 -3.80 -6.34
CA ARG A 7 7.73 -3.87 -4.88
C ARG A 7 7.15 -5.21 -4.47
N THR A 8 8.03 -6.12 -4.05
CA THR A 8 7.60 -7.40 -3.47
C THR A 8 7.19 -7.17 -2.02
N GLN A 9 6.47 -8.10 -1.41
CA GLN A 9 5.94 -8.00 -0.04
C GLN A 9 7.01 -7.66 1.03
N ARG A 10 8.29 -7.87 0.71
CA ARG A 10 9.48 -7.51 1.51
C ARG A 10 9.87 -6.02 1.49
N ASP A 11 9.35 -5.22 0.55
CA ASP A 11 9.61 -3.77 0.44
C ASP A 11 8.64 -2.90 1.24
N TYR A 12 7.61 -3.50 1.83
CA TYR A 12 6.65 -2.77 2.67
C TYR A 12 7.04 -2.94 4.13
N SER A 13 7.95 -2.08 4.60
CA SER A 13 8.25 -1.91 6.02
C SER A 13 6.95 -1.75 6.81
N LEU A 14 6.91 -2.24 8.05
CA LEU A 14 5.73 -2.13 8.93
C LEU A 14 5.20 -0.68 8.99
N SER A 15 6.10 0.31 9.03
CA SER A 15 5.78 1.73 8.98
C SER A 15 4.98 2.16 7.75
N PHE A 16 5.26 1.58 6.58
CA PHE A 16 4.50 1.85 5.36
C PHE A 16 3.07 1.31 5.46
N LYS A 17 2.89 0.10 5.99
CA LYS A 17 1.56 -0.49 6.18
C LYS A 17 0.74 0.35 7.15
N LEU A 18 1.34 0.76 8.27
CA LEU A 18 0.70 1.63 9.25
C LEU A 18 0.32 3.00 8.65
N ALA A 19 1.20 3.61 7.84
CA ALA A 19 0.91 4.87 7.17
C ALA A 19 -0.24 4.78 6.16
N VAL A 20 -0.39 3.64 5.47
CA VAL A 20 -1.51 3.39 4.56
C VAL A 20 -2.81 3.19 5.34
N VAL A 21 -2.77 2.45 6.45
CA VAL A 21 -3.95 2.27 7.32
C VAL A 21 -4.41 3.60 7.92
N ASP A 22 -3.49 4.39 8.46
CA ASP A 22 -3.79 5.71 9.04
C ASP A 22 -4.47 6.66 8.03
N GLN A 23 -4.00 6.72 6.77
CA GLN A 23 -4.64 7.50 5.71
C GLN A 23 -6.05 7.00 5.35
N ILE A 24 -6.28 5.69 5.44
CA ILE A 24 -7.61 5.10 5.19
C ILE A 24 -8.55 5.39 6.36
N GLU A 25 -8.09 5.26 7.60
CA GLU A 25 -8.87 5.55 8.81
C GLU A 25 -9.23 7.03 8.92
N LYS A 26 -8.35 7.93 8.47
CA LYS A 26 -8.62 9.37 8.37
C LYS A 26 -9.55 9.73 7.21
N GLY A 27 -9.87 8.78 6.31
CA GLY A 27 -10.71 9.01 5.14
C GLY A 27 -10.02 9.79 4.02
N GLU A 28 -8.69 9.98 4.09
CA GLU A 28 -7.89 10.65 3.06
C GLU A 28 -7.75 9.80 1.80
N LEU A 29 -7.85 8.48 1.95
CA LEU A 29 -7.67 7.52 0.88
C LEU A 29 -8.60 6.33 1.06
N THR A 30 -9.28 5.91 0.00
CA THR A 30 -10.00 4.63 0.02
C THR A 30 -9.05 3.48 -0.24
N TYR A 31 -9.41 2.29 0.26
CA TYR A 31 -8.65 1.06 0.03
C TYR A 31 -8.31 0.83 -1.46
N LYS A 32 -9.27 1.07 -2.36
CA LYS A 32 -9.08 0.92 -3.82
C LYS A 32 -8.07 1.92 -4.37
N GLN A 33 -8.07 3.16 -3.89
CA GLN A 33 -7.10 4.18 -4.30
C GLN A 33 -5.70 3.84 -3.78
N ALA A 34 -5.59 3.32 -2.55
CA ALA A 34 -4.32 2.83 -2.01
C ALA A 34 -3.72 1.72 -2.87
N GLN A 35 -4.55 0.79 -3.35
CA GLN A 35 -4.08 -0.29 -4.23
C GLN A 35 -3.45 0.23 -5.52
N VAL A 36 -4.12 1.17 -6.19
CA VAL A 36 -3.62 1.76 -7.44
C VAL A 36 -2.39 2.64 -7.17
N ARG A 37 -2.44 3.47 -6.13
CA ARG A 37 -1.39 4.45 -5.80
C ARG A 37 -0.08 3.79 -5.36
N TYR A 38 -0.18 2.68 -4.64
CA TYR A 38 0.97 2.00 -4.05
C TYR A 38 1.31 0.65 -4.70
N GLY A 39 0.58 0.28 -5.76
CA GLY A 39 0.77 -0.99 -6.47
C GLY A 39 0.44 -2.22 -5.62
N ILE A 40 -0.47 -2.10 -4.64
CA ILE A 40 -0.84 -3.20 -3.74
C ILE A 40 -1.77 -4.16 -4.50
N GLN A 41 -1.18 -5.25 -5.00
CA GLN A 41 -1.90 -6.27 -5.78
C GLN A 41 -2.85 -7.16 -4.95
N GLY A 42 -2.68 -7.26 -3.62
CA GLY A 42 -3.40 -8.23 -2.79
C GLY A 42 -3.99 -7.62 -1.52
N ARG A 43 -5.19 -8.10 -1.14
CA ARG A 43 -5.88 -7.69 0.09
C ARG A 43 -5.05 -7.97 1.34
N SER A 44 -4.37 -9.11 1.32
CA SER A 44 -3.58 -9.68 2.40
C SER A 44 -2.19 -9.04 2.58
N THR A 45 -1.78 -8.11 1.72
CA THR A 45 -0.44 -7.49 1.80
C THR A 45 -0.40 -6.38 2.86
N VAL A 46 -1.56 -5.78 3.17
CA VAL A 46 -1.69 -4.62 4.07
C VAL A 46 -2.61 -4.90 5.27
N LEU A 47 -3.61 -5.78 5.13
CA LEU A 47 -4.51 -6.19 6.20
C LEU A 47 -4.14 -7.61 6.65
N VAL A 48 -3.52 -7.73 7.82
CA VAL A 48 -3.50 -8.95 8.65
C VAL A 48 -4.33 -8.68 9.88
#